data_AF-A0A2E3D0V6-F1
#
_entry.id   AF-A0A2E3D0V6-F1
#
_cell.length_a   1.000
_cell.length_b   1.000
_cell.length_c   1.000
_cell.angle_alpha   90.00
_cell.angle_beta   90.00
_cell.angle_gamma   90.00
#
_symmetry.space_group_name_H-M   'P 1'
#
loop_
_entity.id
_entity.type
_entity.pdbx_description
1 polymer ?
#
loop_
_entity_poly.entity_id
_entity_poly.type
_entity_poly.pdbx_seq_one_letter_code
_entity_poly.pdbx_strand_id
1 'polypeptide(L)'
;MEKAATLLFVDDEPNILAALRRMLRRSQYECLFVGSGAEALNVLEEQPVDIVISDMVMPEMTGEQLLSTIAERYPETIRIVLSGYSDEERIMAAINEGRIWGFVHKPWNDAELKQTLDHAVFTQQVIAERALLRHTIAQYQIRHKENFSDFIGSSVGMQFVYNAIEKAAPSKASVFIVGESGTGKELAARAIHEYSTRKDKPFIALNCAAIPGELMESEIFGHIKGAFSGAVNHRDGAATLANGGTLFLDELSEMDINLQSKLLRFIQTGTFQKVGSGKQERVDIRFVCATNRDPMDAVNDKKLRADLYYRLNVIGIHLPPLRDREQDALTLARMFLDRFNQSENKEIVSLSSDAEKLISNYGWPGNVRQLENCIHNAVIMSGGPLITGQDLANALSMRLSDIVSDQPAGQQHHHGERRRVPEPEAHDTSADPKAFILPLHKVEEQAIRHALEHCEGNVVRAAGLLEVSPSTLYRKMQNWEDQPPR
;
A
#
# COMPACT_ATOMS: atom_id res chain seq x y z
N MET A 1 22.54 4.99 3.27
CA MET A 1 22.67 6.41 3.63
C MET A 1 21.52 7.12 2.96
N GLU A 2 20.60 7.71 3.72
CA GLU A 2 19.54 8.54 3.14
C GLU A 2 20.18 9.70 2.37
N LYS A 3 19.72 9.90 1.13
CA LYS A 3 20.19 11.01 0.30
C LYS A 3 19.62 12.31 0.87
N ALA A 4 20.50 13.25 1.21
CA ALA A 4 20.08 14.56 1.71
C ALA A 4 19.32 15.32 0.59
N ALA A 5 18.17 15.92 0.94
CA ALA A 5 17.41 16.75 -0.01
C ALA A 5 18.19 18.01 -0.36
N THR A 6 18.13 18.42 -1.62
CA THR A 6 18.83 19.59 -2.19
C THR A 6 17.88 20.79 -2.29
N LEU A 7 18.19 21.85 -1.56
CA LEU A 7 17.41 23.08 -1.45
C LEU A 7 18.16 24.23 -2.14
N LEU A 8 17.51 24.94 -3.05
CA LEU A 8 18.06 26.12 -3.72
C LEU A 8 17.36 27.39 -3.23
N PHE A 9 18.14 28.32 -2.66
CA PHE A 9 17.68 29.63 -2.22
C PHE A 9 18.10 30.70 -3.23
N VAL A 10 17.14 31.54 -3.64
CA VAL A 10 17.31 32.57 -4.67
C VAL A 10 16.84 33.91 -4.09
N ASP A 11 17.76 34.86 -3.98
CA ASP A 11 17.48 36.18 -3.42
C ASP A 11 18.55 37.18 -3.90
N ASP A 12 18.14 38.35 -4.37
CA ASP A 12 19.09 39.37 -4.85
C ASP A 12 19.76 40.14 -3.70
N GLU A 13 19.24 40.06 -2.48
CA GLU A 13 19.85 40.69 -1.30
C GLU A 13 20.92 39.77 -0.66
N PRO A 14 22.21 40.14 -0.70
CA PRO A 14 23.28 39.30 -0.15
C PRO A 14 23.16 39.05 1.36
N ASN A 15 22.55 39.99 2.09
CA ASN A 15 22.33 39.89 3.52
C ASN A 15 21.33 38.78 3.87
N ILE A 16 20.28 38.61 3.06
CA ILE A 16 19.27 37.57 3.24
C ILE A 16 19.89 36.20 3.00
N LEU A 17 20.64 36.03 1.90
CA LEU A 17 21.39 34.81 1.63
C LEU A 17 22.40 34.48 2.73
N ALA A 18 23.09 35.47 3.28
CA ALA A 18 24.03 35.28 4.40
C ALA A 18 23.33 34.81 5.68
N ALA A 19 22.14 35.35 5.98
CA ALA A 19 21.34 34.94 7.12
C ALA A 19 20.86 33.48 6.97
N LEU A 20 20.33 33.12 5.80
CA LEU A 20 19.89 31.75 5.49
C LEU A 20 21.05 30.75 5.56
N ARG A 21 22.22 31.09 4.98
CA ARG A 21 23.45 30.28 5.09
C ARG A 21 23.84 30.03 6.55
N ARG A 22 23.74 31.05 7.41
CA ARG A 22 24.06 30.91 8.84
C ARG A 22 23.09 29.98 9.55
N MET A 23 21.79 30.12 9.27
CA MET A 23 20.73 29.30 9.87
C MET A 23 20.86 27.82 9.47
N LEU A 24 21.13 27.55 8.19
CA LEU A 24 21.13 26.20 7.61
C LEU A 24 22.48 25.48 7.70
N ARG A 25 23.51 26.08 8.30
CA ARG A 25 24.85 25.47 8.41
C ARG A 25 24.87 24.10 9.12
N ARG A 26 23.87 23.82 9.96
CA ARG A 26 23.71 22.55 10.70
C ARG A 26 22.45 21.78 10.28
N SER A 27 21.86 22.09 9.13
CA SER A 27 20.74 21.30 8.61
C SER A 27 21.22 19.96 8.03
N GLN A 28 20.30 19.01 7.94
CA GLN A 28 20.48 17.73 7.24
C GLN A 28 20.37 17.86 5.71
N TYR A 29 20.08 19.05 5.21
CA TYR A 29 19.86 19.37 3.80
C TYR A 29 21.14 19.87 3.12
N GLU A 30 21.23 19.62 1.82
CA GLU A 30 22.22 20.23 0.95
C GLU A 30 21.67 21.56 0.43
N CYS A 31 22.27 22.69 0.81
CA CYS A 31 21.73 24.02 0.53
C CYS A 31 22.60 24.79 -0.47
N LEU A 32 22.00 25.23 -1.55
CA LEU A 32 22.57 26.06 -2.60
C LEU A 32 21.99 27.48 -2.51
N PHE A 33 22.78 28.49 -2.88
CA PHE A 33 22.39 29.89 -2.72
C PHE A 33 22.88 30.70 -3.91
N VAL A 34 21.96 31.36 -4.61
CA VAL A 34 22.23 32.15 -5.82
C VAL A 34 21.57 33.52 -5.74
N GLY A 35 22.11 34.50 -6.48
CA GLY A 35 21.70 35.90 -6.41
C GLY A 35 20.66 36.32 -7.44
N SER A 36 20.32 35.46 -8.40
CA SER A 36 19.42 35.81 -9.50
C SER A 36 18.64 34.62 -10.03
N GLY A 37 17.50 34.88 -10.67
CA GLY A 37 16.71 33.84 -11.33
C GLY A 37 17.46 33.15 -12.48
N ALA A 38 18.32 33.86 -13.20
CA ALA A 38 19.14 33.28 -14.27
C ALA A 38 20.15 32.26 -13.72
N GLU A 39 20.82 32.58 -12.61
CA GLU A 39 21.71 31.63 -11.92
C GLU A 39 20.95 30.41 -11.40
N ALA A 40 19.72 30.61 -10.90
CA ALA A 40 18.89 29.52 -10.41
C ALA A 40 18.53 28.50 -11.51
N LEU A 41 18.22 28.99 -12.72
CA LEU A 41 17.95 28.11 -13.87
C LEU A 41 19.19 27.34 -14.30
N ASN A 42 20.38 27.96 -14.31
CA ASN A 42 21.62 27.25 -14.63
C ASN A 42 21.88 26.11 -13.63
N VAL A 43 21.65 26.35 -12.33
CA VAL A 43 21.79 25.31 -11.30
C VAL A 43 20.82 24.14 -11.54
N LEU A 44 19.57 24.43 -11.90
CA LEU A 44 18.55 23.41 -12.22
C LEU A 44 18.87 22.60 -13.48
N GLU A 45 19.65 23.15 -14.42
CA GLU A 45 20.13 22.43 -15.60
C GLU A 45 21.32 21.53 -15.29
N GLU A 46 22.20 21.94 -14.37
CA GLU A 46 23.41 21.19 -14.02
C GLU A 46 23.17 20.05 -13.02
N GLN A 47 22.22 20.21 -12.10
CA GLN A 47 21.97 19.23 -11.05
C GLN A 47 20.50 19.21 -10.57
N PRO A 48 20.02 18.05 -10.06
CA PRO A 48 18.66 17.96 -9.54
C PRO A 48 18.49 18.78 -8.26
N VAL A 49 17.40 19.54 -8.19
CA VAL A 49 17.00 20.33 -7.01
C VAL A 49 15.59 19.91 -6.58
N ASP A 50 15.45 19.56 -5.30
CA ASP A 50 14.19 19.07 -4.74
C ASP A 50 13.25 20.24 -4.38
N ILE A 51 13.80 21.33 -3.86
CA ILE A 51 13.03 22.49 -3.41
C ILE A 51 13.72 23.78 -3.86
N VAL A 52 12.95 24.70 -4.45
CA VAL A 52 13.39 26.07 -4.77
C VAL A 52 12.63 27.06 -3.88
N ILE A 53 13.38 27.93 -3.21
CA ILE A 53 12.87 29.01 -2.39
C ILE A 53 13.35 30.33 -3.01
N SER A 54 12.43 31.16 -3.48
CA SER A 54 12.77 32.40 -4.20
C SER A 54 12.06 33.61 -3.64
N ASP A 55 12.73 34.77 -3.59
CA ASP A 55 12.04 36.05 -3.48
C ASP A 55 11.15 36.28 -4.71
N MET A 56 10.02 36.96 -4.55
CA MET A 56 9.12 37.37 -5.63
C MET A 56 9.68 38.51 -6.46
N VAL A 57 10.34 39.47 -5.82
CA VAL A 57 10.78 40.70 -6.49
C VAL A 57 12.29 40.66 -6.56
N MET A 58 12.81 40.36 -7.75
CA MET A 58 14.24 40.34 -8.03
C MET A 58 14.52 41.07 -9.36
N PRO A 59 15.71 41.68 -9.53
CA PRO A 59 16.12 42.31 -10.78
C PRO A 59 16.18 41.33 -11.94
N GLU A 60 15.98 41.85 -13.15
CA GLU A 60 16.06 41.14 -14.45
C GLU A 60 14.98 40.06 -14.64
N MET A 61 14.93 39.05 -13.77
CA MET A 61 13.94 37.99 -13.74
C MET A 61 13.27 37.95 -12.38
N THR A 62 11.96 38.20 -12.37
CA THR A 62 11.17 38.14 -11.13
C THR A 62 11.03 36.71 -10.62
N GLY A 63 10.84 36.55 -9.30
CA GLY A 63 10.57 35.26 -8.69
C GLY A 63 9.33 34.57 -9.26
N GLU A 64 8.28 35.34 -9.57
CA GLU A 64 7.07 34.79 -10.18
C GLU A 64 7.36 34.15 -11.55
N GLN A 65 8.16 34.82 -12.38
CA GLN A 65 8.59 34.27 -13.68
C GLN A 65 9.47 33.03 -13.50
N LEU A 66 10.37 33.05 -12.51
CA LEU A 66 11.23 31.92 -12.19
C LEU A 66 10.41 30.70 -11.75
N LEU A 67 9.56 30.86 -10.73
CA LEU A 67 8.75 29.78 -10.19
C LEU A 67 7.74 29.25 -11.22
N SER A 68 7.20 30.11 -12.09
CA SER A 68 6.36 29.68 -13.21
C SER A 68 7.16 28.88 -14.25
N THR A 69 8.39 29.29 -14.57
CA THR A 69 9.25 28.52 -15.48
C THR A 69 9.60 27.15 -14.89
N ILE A 70 9.89 27.09 -13.59
CA ILE A 70 10.15 25.85 -12.86
C ILE A 70 8.89 24.97 -12.84
N ALA A 71 7.71 25.57 -12.68
CA ALA A 71 6.44 24.85 -12.71
C ALA A 71 6.24 24.04 -13.98
N GLU A 72 6.65 24.60 -15.12
CA GLU A 72 6.48 23.98 -16.42
C GLU A 72 7.58 22.97 -16.74
N ARG A 73 8.85 23.30 -16.41
CA ARG A 73 10.02 22.48 -16.80
C ARG A 73 10.38 21.40 -15.79
N TYR A 74 10.13 21.66 -14.52
CA TYR A 74 10.50 20.79 -13.39
C TYR A 74 9.30 20.64 -12.43
N PRO A 75 8.20 20.01 -12.88
CA PRO A 75 6.94 19.97 -12.13
C PRO A 75 7.04 19.23 -10.78
N GLU A 76 8.06 18.38 -10.62
CA GLU A 76 8.32 17.62 -9.38
C GLU A 76 9.10 18.43 -8.33
N THR A 77 9.65 19.59 -8.69
CA THR A 77 10.35 20.49 -7.78
C THR A 77 9.35 21.32 -6.98
N ILE A 78 9.46 21.28 -5.65
CA ILE A 78 8.62 22.11 -4.79
C ILE A 78 9.10 23.55 -4.85
N ARG A 79 8.15 24.46 -5.03
CA ARG A 79 8.38 25.89 -5.25
C ARG A 79 7.81 26.66 -4.07
N ILE A 80 8.65 27.37 -3.32
CA ILE A 80 8.27 28.17 -2.16
C ILE A 80 8.66 29.62 -2.41
N VAL A 81 7.79 30.51 -2.00
CA VAL A 81 8.03 31.95 -2.08
C VAL A 81 8.59 32.48 -0.76
N LEU A 82 9.58 33.36 -0.82
CA LEU A 82 10.09 34.12 0.32
C LEU A 82 9.69 35.59 0.15
N SER A 83 8.56 36.01 0.75
CA SER A 83 7.96 37.33 0.45
C SER A 83 7.95 38.29 1.63
N GLY A 84 8.06 39.59 1.36
CA GLY A 84 7.64 40.64 2.31
C GLY A 84 6.12 40.74 2.45
N TYR A 85 5.64 41.66 3.30
CA TYR A 85 4.21 41.86 3.63
C TYR A 85 3.32 42.40 2.48
N SER A 86 3.83 42.63 1.27
CA SER A 86 3.16 43.45 0.25
C SER A 86 2.36 42.72 -0.84
N ASP A 87 2.35 41.37 -0.90
CA ASP A 87 1.86 40.65 -2.09
C ASP A 87 1.03 39.38 -1.80
N GLU A 88 0.23 39.38 -0.73
CA GLU A 88 -0.59 38.20 -0.34
C GLU A 88 -1.57 37.73 -1.43
N GLU A 89 -2.27 38.64 -2.12
CA GLU A 89 -3.24 38.26 -3.17
C GLU A 89 -2.57 37.50 -4.33
N ARG A 90 -1.38 37.93 -4.73
CA ARG A 90 -0.62 37.31 -5.84
C ARG A 90 -0.07 35.95 -5.46
N ILE A 91 0.41 35.80 -4.22
CA ILE A 91 0.87 34.52 -3.68
C ILE A 91 -0.30 33.52 -3.63
N MET A 92 -1.46 33.96 -3.16
CA MET A 92 -2.64 33.09 -3.07
C MET A 92 -3.15 32.65 -4.44
N ALA A 93 -3.10 33.53 -5.45
CA ALA A 93 -3.40 33.15 -6.84
C ALA A 93 -2.43 32.08 -7.36
N ALA A 94 -1.13 32.25 -7.15
CA ALA A 94 -0.11 31.29 -7.59
C ALA A 94 -0.21 29.92 -6.88
N ILE A 95 -0.66 29.88 -5.61
CA ILE A 95 -0.96 28.64 -4.90
C ILE A 95 -2.18 27.95 -5.50
N ASN A 96 -3.26 28.69 -5.73
CA ASN A 96 -4.50 28.15 -6.30
C ASN A 96 -4.30 27.57 -7.71
N GLU A 97 -3.39 28.16 -8.48
CA GLU A 97 -2.98 27.68 -9.80
C GLU A 97 -1.96 26.53 -9.74
N GLY A 98 -1.53 26.11 -8.55
CA GLY A 98 -0.57 25.03 -8.34
C GLY A 98 0.87 25.35 -8.78
N ARG A 99 1.17 26.62 -9.05
CA ARG A 99 2.49 27.09 -9.49
C ARG A 99 3.49 27.18 -8.34
N ILE A 100 3.01 27.40 -7.13
CA ILE A 100 3.81 27.38 -5.90
C ILE A 100 3.11 26.54 -4.84
N TRP A 101 3.91 25.91 -3.98
CA TRP A 101 3.41 25.03 -2.91
C TRP A 101 3.06 25.82 -1.64
N GLY A 102 3.82 26.88 -1.37
CA GLY A 102 3.61 27.70 -0.17
C GLY A 102 4.51 28.93 -0.17
N PHE A 103 4.46 29.70 0.91
CA PHE A 103 5.26 30.90 1.10
C PHE A 103 5.76 31.02 2.54
N VAL A 104 6.78 31.85 2.73
CA VAL A 104 7.34 32.24 4.02
C VAL A 104 7.53 33.76 4.03
N HIS A 105 7.13 34.40 5.12
CA HIS A 105 7.24 35.85 5.27
C HIS A 105 8.64 36.32 5.69
N LYS A 106 9.08 37.44 5.13
CA LYS A 106 10.23 38.23 5.62
C LYS A 106 9.71 39.35 6.55
N PRO A 107 10.32 39.55 7.74
CA PRO A 107 11.34 38.72 8.37
C PRO A 107 10.76 37.40 8.89
N TRP A 108 11.48 36.29 8.73
CA TRP A 108 11.01 34.97 9.17
C TRP A 108 11.47 34.63 10.59
N ASN A 109 10.74 33.72 11.23
CA ASN A 109 11.20 33.00 12.41
C ASN A 109 11.96 31.73 11.97
N ASP A 110 13.18 31.52 12.48
CA ASP A 110 14.01 30.35 12.15
C ASP A 110 13.29 29.01 12.39
N ALA A 111 12.46 28.92 13.43
CA ALA A 111 11.69 27.70 13.75
C ALA A 111 10.58 27.44 12.72
N GLU A 112 9.90 28.49 12.29
CA GLU A 112 8.81 28.43 11.30
C GLU A 112 9.36 28.07 9.92
N LEU A 113 10.44 28.74 9.49
CA LEU A 113 11.09 28.43 8.22
C LEU A 113 11.57 26.97 8.20
N LYS A 114 12.18 26.48 9.29
CA LYS A 114 12.60 25.09 9.39
C LYS A 114 11.43 24.11 9.26
N GLN A 115 10.31 24.37 9.96
CA GLN A 115 9.12 23.52 9.88
C GLN A 115 8.57 23.48 8.45
N THR A 116 8.50 24.63 7.78
CA THR A 116 8.05 24.73 6.39
C THR A 116 8.96 23.94 5.44
N LEU A 117 10.29 24.00 5.64
CA LEU A 117 11.23 23.21 4.86
C LEU A 117 11.08 21.71 5.13
N ASP A 118 10.90 21.28 6.38
CA ASP A 118 10.71 19.87 6.73
C ASP A 118 9.42 19.31 6.09
N HIS A 119 8.32 20.08 6.12
CA HIS A 119 7.07 19.72 5.46
C HIS A 119 7.20 19.68 3.93
N ALA A 120 7.93 20.63 3.35
CA ALA A 120 8.19 20.64 1.92
C ALA A 120 9.02 19.41 1.51
N VAL A 121 10.09 19.07 2.24
CA VAL A 121 10.89 17.87 1.93
C VAL A 121 10.04 16.61 2.01
N PHE A 122 9.23 16.45 3.05
CA PHE A 122 8.30 15.32 3.15
C PHE A 122 7.34 15.25 1.96
N THR A 123 6.76 16.39 1.59
CA THR A 123 5.84 16.45 0.43
C THR A 123 6.56 16.13 -0.88
N GLN A 124 7.81 16.59 -1.04
CA GLN A 124 8.59 16.31 -2.23
C GLN A 124 8.90 14.82 -2.35
N GLN A 125 9.22 14.14 -1.25
CA GLN A 125 9.41 12.70 -1.24
C GLN A 125 8.16 11.95 -1.68
N VAL A 126 6.98 12.36 -1.19
CA VAL A 126 5.69 11.78 -1.59
C VAL A 126 5.39 12.04 -3.07
N ILE A 127 5.68 13.25 -3.56
CA ILE A 127 5.48 13.63 -4.97
C ILE A 127 6.43 12.85 -5.89
N ALA A 128 7.72 12.77 -5.54
CA ALA A 128 8.73 12.02 -6.28
C ALA A 128 8.45 10.51 -6.29
N GLU A 129 7.98 9.94 -5.18
CA GLU A 129 7.51 8.55 -5.12
C GLU A 129 6.33 8.34 -6.06
N ARG A 130 5.33 9.24 -6.05
CA ARG A 130 4.19 9.20 -6.98
C ARG A 130 4.61 9.39 -8.44
N ALA A 131 5.61 10.23 -8.72
CA ALA A 131 6.13 10.44 -10.05
C ALA A 131 6.91 9.24 -10.57
N LEU A 132 7.75 8.62 -9.72
CA LEU A 132 8.45 7.39 -10.02
C LEU A 132 7.47 6.24 -10.24
N LEU A 133 6.42 6.14 -9.42
CA LEU A 133 5.31 5.22 -9.63
C LEU A 133 4.61 5.51 -10.96
N ARG A 134 4.26 6.77 -11.28
CA ARG A 134 3.63 7.15 -12.56
C ARG A 134 4.51 6.86 -13.77
N HIS A 135 5.80 7.14 -13.71
CA HIS A 135 6.74 6.86 -14.80
C HIS A 135 6.93 5.36 -14.99
N THR A 136 6.97 4.63 -13.88
CA THR A 136 7.03 3.16 -13.89
C THR A 136 5.75 2.57 -14.46
N ILE A 137 4.58 3.07 -14.06
CA ILE A 137 3.25 2.74 -14.59
C ILE A 137 3.20 3.03 -16.10
N ALA A 138 3.68 4.19 -16.56
CA ALA A 138 3.70 4.55 -17.98
C ALA A 138 4.61 3.63 -18.81
N GLN A 139 5.75 3.19 -18.26
CA GLN A 139 6.58 2.18 -18.91
C GLN A 139 5.96 0.77 -18.89
N TYR A 140 5.15 0.45 -17.88
CA TYR A 140 4.38 -0.80 -17.82
C TYR A 140 3.14 -0.78 -18.72
N GLN A 141 2.54 0.39 -18.97
CA GLN A 141 1.39 0.50 -19.87
C GLN A 141 1.73 0.07 -21.30
N ILE A 142 2.99 0.21 -21.71
CA ILE A 142 3.51 -0.25 -23.02
C ILE A 142 3.70 -1.80 -23.05
N ARG A 143 3.76 -2.46 -21.88
CA ARG A 143 3.89 -3.91 -21.71
C ARG A 143 2.76 -4.48 -20.83
N HIS A 144 1.54 -3.97 -20.97
CA HIS A 144 0.38 -4.50 -20.26
C HIS A 144 0.21 -5.97 -20.60
N LYS A 145 0.47 -6.84 -19.61
CA LYS A 145 0.14 -8.25 -19.71
C LYS A 145 -1.21 -8.45 -19.05
N GLU A 146 -2.21 -8.77 -19.86
CA GLU A 146 -3.54 -9.18 -19.38
C GLU A 146 -3.50 -10.59 -18.78
N ASN A 147 -2.61 -11.44 -19.32
CA ASN A 147 -2.35 -12.79 -18.84
C ASN A 147 -0.84 -12.97 -18.63
N PHE A 148 -0.42 -13.44 -17.45
CA PHE A 148 0.97 -13.77 -17.16
C PHE A 148 1.04 -15.13 -16.47
N SER A 149 1.43 -16.18 -17.23
CA SER A 149 1.24 -17.57 -16.79
C SER A 149 -0.26 -17.77 -16.44
N ASP A 150 -0.55 -18.36 -15.29
CA ASP A 150 -1.92 -18.58 -14.79
C ASP A 150 -2.49 -17.35 -14.06
N PHE A 151 -1.76 -16.24 -13.97
CA PHE A 151 -2.30 -15.02 -13.39
C PHE A 151 -3.23 -14.29 -14.36
N ILE A 152 -4.34 -13.85 -13.79
CA ILE A 152 -5.31 -12.96 -14.42
C ILE A 152 -5.33 -11.67 -13.62
N GLY A 153 -5.20 -10.56 -14.32
CA GLY A 153 -5.19 -9.24 -13.73
C GLY A 153 -4.21 -8.33 -14.44
N SER A 154 -4.56 -7.05 -14.47
CA SER A 154 -3.74 -6.03 -15.13
C SER A 154 -3.49 -4.81 -14.25
N SER A 155 -3.94 -4.86 -12.98
CA SER A 155 -3.69 -3.80 -12.00
C SER A 155 -2.21 -3.46 -11.88
N VAL A 156 -1.93 -2.20 -11.54
CA VAL A 156 -0.57 -1.70 -11.38
C VAL A 156 0.22 -2.55 -10.40
N GLY A 157 -0.38 -2.91 -9.26
CA GLY A 157 0.24 -3.76 -8.25
C GLY A 157 0.67 -5.12 -8.80
N MET A 158 -0.14 -5.73 -9.67
CA MET A 158 0.21 -6.99 -10.31
C MET A 158 1.28 -6.85 -11.38
N GLN A 159 1.34 -5.74 -12.13
CA GLN A 159 2.44 -5.50 -13.09
C GLN A 159 3.81 -5.43 -12.39
N PHE A 160 3.88 -4.84 -11.19
CA PHE A 160 5.09 -4.87 -10.36
C PHE A 160 5.49 -6.30 -9.99
N VAL A 161 4.53 -7.12 -9.58
CA VAL A 161 4.75 -8.54 -9.27
C VAL A 161 5.27 -9.30 -10.50
N TYR A 162 4.66 -9.10 -11.67
CA TYR A 162 5.08 -9.77 -12.91
C TYR A 162 6.53 -9.44 -13.29
N ASN A 163 6.93 -8.16 -13.21
CA ASN A 163 8.33 -7.80 -13.49
C ASN A 163 9.31 -8.36 -12.45
N ALA A 164 8.92 -8.36 -11.18
CA ALA A 164 9.72 -8.97 -10.13
C ALA A 164 9.94 -10.46 -10.42
N ILE A 165 8.89 -11.18 -10.82
CA ILE A 165 8.98 -12.59 -11.23
C ILE A 165 9.90 -12.75 -12.44
N GLU A 166 9.74 -11.96 -13.51
CA GLU A 166 10.58 -12.06 -14.71
C GLU A 166 12.06 -11.80 -14.43
N LYS A 167 12.38 -10.84 -13.57
CA LYS A 167 13.76 -10.55 -13.16
C LYS A 167 14.32 -11.62 -12.23
N ALA A 168 13.49 -12.16 -11.34
CA ALA A 168 13.91 -13.17 -10.38
C ALA A 168 14.09 -14.55 -11.04
N ALA A 169 13.26 -14.92 -12.01
CA ALA A 169 13.17 -16.28 -12.53
C ALA A 169 14.49 -16.81 -13.15
N PRO A 170 15.29 -16.04 -13.90
CA PRO A 170 16.59 -16.53 -14.40
C PRO A 170 17.66 -16.73 -13.32
N SER A 171 17.50 -16.12 -12.14
CA SER A 171 18.46 -16.22 -11.04
C SER A 171 18.34 -17.55 -10.29
N LYS A 172 19.45 -18.01 -9.68
CA LYS A 172 19.45 -19.14 -8.75
C LYS A 172 19.15 -18.73 -7.30
N ALA A 173 19.02 -17.43 -7.03
CA ALA A 173 18.70 -16.91 -5.71
C ALA A 173 17.35 -17.43 -5.21
N SER A 174 17.25 -17.58 -3.89
CA SER A 174 15.99 -17.90 -3.23
C SER A 174 15.02 -16.72 -3.33
N VAL A 175 13.74 -17.04 -3.46
CA VAL A 175 12.67 -16.04 -3.54
C VAL A 175 11.74 -16.21 -2.36
N PHE A 176 11.40 -15.11 -1.70
CA PHE A 176 10.49 -15.09 -0.55
C PHE A 176 9.24 -14.29 -0.91
N ILE A 177 8.10 -14.96 -0.90
CA ILE A 177 6.81 -14.43 -1.33
C ILE A 177 5.97 -14.12 -0.10
N VAL A 178 5.53 -12.87 0.02
CA VAL A 178 4.67 -12.40 1.11
C VAL A 178 3.33 -11.97 0.53
N GLY A 179 2.25 -12.27 1.22
CA GLY A 179 0.93 -11.76 0.88
C GLY A 179 -0.17 -12.52 1.60
N GLU A 180 -1.31 -11.88 1.81
CA GLU A 180 -2.44 -12.47 2.55
C GLU A 180 -2.89 -13.83 1.98
N SER A 181 -3.65 -14.59 2.77
CA SER A 181 -4.22 -15.86 2.29
C SER A 181 -5.12 -15.62 1.08
N GLY A 182 -5.01 -16.49 0.07
CA GLY A 182 -5.82 -16.39 -1.15
C GLY A 182 -5.37 -15.33 -2.15
N THR A 183 -4.18 -14.73 -2.01
CA THR A 183 -3.66 -13.73 -2.99
C THR A 183 -2.99 -14.34 -4.24
N GLY A 184 -2.72 -15.65 -4.26
CA GLY A 184 -2.06 -16.34 -5.38
C GLY A 184 -0.56 -16.63 -5.21
N LYS A 185 -0.07 -16.79 -3.97
CA LYS A 185 1.36 -17.05 -3.69
C LYS A 185 1.89 -18.32 -4.37
N GLU A 186 1.09 -19.39 -4.43
CA GLU A 186 1.46 -20.62 -5.15
C GLU A 186 1.58 -20.38 -6.66
N LEU A 187 0.67 -19.61 -7.25
CA LEU A 187 0.76 -19.22 -8.67
C LEU A 187 2.04 -18.41 -8.93
N ALA A 188 2.44 -17.53 -8.01
CA ALA A 188 3.68 -16.77 -8.13
C ALA A 188 4.90 -17.71 -8.09
N ALA A 189 4.90 -18.71 -7.20
CA ALA A 189 5.97 -19.71 -7.12
C ALA A 189 6.06 -20.55 -8.40
N ARG A 190 4.92 -20.96 -8.97
CA ARG A 190 4.85 -21.68 -10.26
C ARG A 190 5.38 -20.84 -11.40
N ALA A 191 4.94 -19.58 -11.51
CA ALA A 191 5.44 -18.65 -12.52
C ALA A 191 6.97 -18.45 -12.39
N ILE A 192 7.51 -18.26 -11.19
CA ILE A 192 8.96 -18.17 -10.98
C ILE A 192 9.69 -19.40 -11.54
N HIS A 193 9.12 -20.60 -11.36
CA HIS A 193 9.70 -21.83 -11.87
C HIS A 193 9.60 -21.92 -13.41
N GLU A 194 8.43 -21.65 -14.00
CA GLU A 194 8.18 -21.69 -15.44
C GLU A 194 9.06 -20.73 -16.24
N TYR A 195 9.32 -19.54 -15.70
CA TYR A 195 10.19 -18.55 -16.33
C TYR A 195 11.68 -18.76 -15.99
N SER A 196 12.03 -19.79 -15.21
CA SER A 196 13.42 -20.04 -14.81
C SER A 196 14.19 -20.90 -15.80
N THR A 197 15.51 -20.96 -15.61
CA THR A 197 16.37 -21.94 -16.29
C THR A 197 16.09 -23.39 -15.88
N ARG A 198 15.22 -23.62 -14.89
CA ARG A 198 14.83 -24.94 -14.35
C ARG A 198 13.40 -25.34 -14.73
N LYS A 199 12.75 -24.66 -15.67
CA LYS A 199 11.35 -24.91 -16.07
C LYS A 199 11.03 -26.36 -16.48
N ASP A 200 11.99 -27.08 -17.05
CA ASP A 200 11.84 -28.48 -17.47
C ASP A 200 12.25 -29.48 -16.37
N LYS A 201 12.46 -28.99 -15.14
CA LYS A 201 12.88 -29.77 -13.96
C LYS A 201 11.72 -29.87 -12.96
N PRO A 202 11.79 -30.76 -11.95
CA PRO A 202 10.70 -30.90 -11.00
C PRO A 202 10.39 -29.60 -10.24
N PHE A 203 9.10 -29.31 -10.11
CA PHE A 203 8.57 -28.33 -9.16
C PHE A 203 7.85 -29.10 -8.04
N ILE A 204 8.41 -29.09 -6.84
CA ILE A 204 7.84 -29.77 -5.67
C ILE A 204 7.30 -28.71 -4.72
N ALA A 205 6.00 -28.75 -4.45
CA ALA A 205 5.34 -27.88 -3.49
C ALA A 205 5.04 -28.62 -2.19
N LEU A 206 5.36 -28.00 -1.06
CA LEU A 206 4.98 -28.44 0.27
C LEU A 206 4.26 -27.31 0.98
N ASN A 207 3.06 -27.60 1.48
CA ASN A 207 2.35 -26.71 2.39
C ASN A 207 2.68 -27.11 3.83
N CYS A 208 3.42 -26.25 4.54
CA CYS A 208 3.88 -26.51 5.90
C CYS A 208 2.75 -26.53 6.94
N ALA A 209 1.62 -25.88 6.66
CA ALA A 209 0.47 -25.88 7.55
C ALA A 209 -0.44 -27.11 7.39
N ALA A 210 -0.44 -27.73 6.21
CA ALA A 210 -1.25 -28.90 5.91
C ALA A 210 -0.65 -30.21 6.46
N ILE A 211 0.62 -30.21 6.85
CA ILE A 211 1.36 -31.41 7.28
C ILE A 211 1.54 -31.36 8.80
N PRO A 212 1.17 -32.42 9.53
CA PRO A 212 1.44 -32.49 10.97
C PRO A 212 2.93 -32.30 11.27
N GLY A 213 3.25 -31.47 12.28
CA GLY A 213 4.63 -31.09 12.58
C GLY A 213 5.60 -32.26 12.78
N GLU A 214 5.13 -33.36 13.38
CA GLU A 214 5.91 -34.58 13.60
C GLU A 214 6.31 -35.30 12.28
N LEU A 215 5.50 -35.15 11.24
CA LEU A 215 5.74 -35.76 9.93
C LEU A 215 6.51 -34.84 8.98
N MET A 216 6.59 -33.54 9.29
CA MET A 216 7.15 -32.53 8.40
C MET A 216 8.63 -32.80 8.07
N GLU A 217 9.43 -33.25 9.05
CA GLU A 217 10.83 -33.61 8.80
C GLU A 217 10.96 -34.76 7.79
N SER A 218 10.11 -35.78 7.94
CA SER A 218 10.05 -36.93 7.04
C SER A 218 9.55 -36.54 5.64
N GLU A 219 8.58 -35.64 5.51
CA GLU A 219 8.11 -35.20 4.20
C GLU A 219 9.17 -34.35 3.45
N ILE A 220 9.97 -33.54 4.16
CA ILE A 220 11.05 -32.75 3.53
C ILE A 220 12.24 -33.64 3.18
N PHE A 221 12.75 -34.41 4.14
CA PHE A 221 14.03 -35.11 4.00
C PHE A 221 13.90 -36.60 3.67
N GLY A 222 12.72 -37.19 3.81
CA GLY A 222 12.49 -38.62 3.64
C GLY A 222 12.89 -39.42 4.89
N HIS A 223 12.57 -40.72 4.88
CA HIS A 223 12.89 -41.63 5.97
C HIS A 223 13.30 -43.01 5.47
N ILE A 224 14.07 -43.71 6.30
CA ILE A 224 14.34 -45.13 6.10
C ILE A 224 13.28 -45.97 6.83
N LYS A 225 13.13 -47.23 6.39
CA LYS A 225 12.26 -48.19 7.08
C LYS A 225 12.65 -48.30 8.56
N GLY A 226 11.67 -48.19 9.45
CA GLY A 226 11.85 -48.30 10.91
C GLY A 226 12.31 -47.01 11.60
N ALA A 227 12.34 -45.86 10.91
CA ALA A 227 12.77 -44.60 11.51
C ALA A 227 11.86 -44.07 12.63
N PHE A 228 10.56 -44.39 12.58
CA PHE A 228 9.55 -44.07 13.61
C PHE A 228 8.37 -45.06 13.53
N SER A 229 7.48 -45.03 14.52
CA SER A 229 6.27 -45.86 14.53
C SER A 229 5.38 -45.54 13.32
N GLY A 230 5.27 -46.49 12.38
CA GLY A 230 4.55 -46.30 11.11
C GLY A 230 5.45 -46.20 9.87
N ALA A 231 6.77 -46.12 10.02
CA ALA A 231 7.74 -46.13 8.92
C ALA A 231 7.93 -47.55 8.33
N VAL A 232 6.89 -48.09 7.70
CA VAL A 232 6.88 -49.48 7.17
C VAL A 232 7.84 -49.65 5.99
N ASN A 233 8.03 -48.61 5.19
CA ASN A 233 8.85 -48.61 3.98
C ASN A 233 9.85 -47.44 3.99
N HIS A 234 10.85 -47.53 3.13
CA HIS A 234 11.71 -46.38 2.82
C HIS A 234 10.95 -45.39 1.92
N ARG A 235 11.09 -44.08 2.17
CA ARG A 235 10.44 -43.03 1.37
C ARG A 235 11.39 -41.86 1.11
N ASP A 236 11.47 -41.43 -0.14
CA ASP A 236 12.18 -40.21 -0.53
C ASP A 236 11.36 -38.98 -0.15
N GLY A 237 12.04 -37.97 0.37
CA GLY A 237 11.42 -36.68 0.74
C GLY A 237 11.43 -35.69 -0.41
N ALA A 238 10.76 -34.56 -0.20
CA ALA A 238 10.67 -33.47 -1.17
C ALA A 238 12.05 -32.95 -1.61
N ALA A 239 13.06 -32.95 -0.74
CA ALA A 239 14.42 -32.57 -1.08
C ALA A 239 15.02 -33.49 -2.18
N THR A 240 14.85 -34.81 -2.04
CA THR A 240 15.32 -35.76 -3.06
C THR A 240 14.53 -35.60 -4.36
N LEU A 241 13.21 -35.45 -4.27
CA LEU A 241 12.32 -35.31 -5.43
C LEU A 241 12.54 -34.00 -6.21
N ALA A 242 12.92 -32.92 -5.52
CA ALA A 242 13.17 -31.60 -6.11
C ALA A 242 14.60 -31.42 -6.64
N ASN A 243 15.44 -32.45 -6.59
CA ASN A 243 16.84 -32.34 -7.01
C ASN A 243 16.97 -31.88 -8.48
N GLY A 244 17.76 -30.83 -8.70
CA GLY A 244 17.92 -30.16 -9.99
C GLY A 244 16.79 -29.19 -10.35
N GLY A 245 15.72 -29.14 -9.56
CA GLY A 245 14.50 -28.35 -9.78
C GLY A 245 14.28 -27.27 -8.74
N THR A 246 13.02 -27.03 -8.39
CA THR A 246 12.56 -26.03 -7.43
C THR A 246 11.77 -26.69 -6.30
N LEU A 247 12.07 -26.33 -5.05
CA LEU A 247 11.27 -26.67 -3.87
C LEU A 247 10.54 -25.42 -3.39
N PHE A 248 9.21 -25.46 -3.45
CA PHE A 248 8.32 -24.44 -2.92
C PHE A 248 7.84 -24.82 -1.53
N LEU A 249 8.08 -23.95 -0.55
CA LEU A 249 7.64 -24.09 0.84
C LEU A 249 6.57 -23.03 1.13
N ASP A 250 5.30 -23.44 1.13
CA ASP A 250 4.18 -22.56 1.47
C ASP A 250 3.93 -22.54 2.99
N GLU A 251 3.49 -21.39 3.48
CA GLU A 251 3.27 -21.12 4.90
C GLU A 251 4.46 -21.48 5.81
N LEU A 252 5.67 -21.06 5.42
CA LEU A 252 6.93 -21.40 6.11
C LEU A 252 6.92 -21.08 7.62
N SER A 253 6.19 -20.06 8.04
CA SER A 253 6.05 -19.65 9.45
C SER A 253 5.31 -20.67 10.33
N GLU A 254 4.61 -21.64 9.73
CA GLU A 254 3.95 -22.74 10.46
C GLU A 254 4.90 -23.92 10.72
N MET A 255 6.11 -23.91 10.14
CA MET A 255 7.13 -24.91 10.40
C MET A 255 7.70 -24.80 11.82
N ASP A 256 7.85 -25.92 12.51
CA ASP A 256 8.47 -25.95 13.84
C ASP A 256 9.89 -25.33 13.84
N ILE A 257 10.19 -24.57 14.88
CA ILE A 257 11.44 -23.79 14.99
C ILE A 257 12.70 -24.69 15.01
N ASN A 258 12.60 -25.92 15.51
CA ASN A 258 13.72 -26.86 15.52
C ASN A 258 13.99 -27.36 14.09
N LEU A 259 12.93 -27.62 13.33
CA LEU A 259 13.05 -28.04 11.93
C LEU A 259 13.61 -26.91 11.05
N GLN A 260 13.25 -25.65 11.32
CA GLN A 260 13.82 -24.49 10.65
C GLN A 260 15.36 -24.43 10.76
N SER A 261 15.91 -24.89 11.89
CA SER A 261 17.37 -24.96 12.10
C SER A 261 18.04 -25.97 11.17
N LYS A 262 17.41 -27.14 10.98
CA LYS A 262 17.87 -28.17 10.02
C LYS A 262 17.72 -27.68 8.58
N LEU A 263 16.60 -27.03 8.27
CA LEU A 263 16.33 -26.42 6.98
C LEU A 263 17.38 -25.35 6.61
N LEU A 264 17.76 -24.49 7.55
CA LEU A 264 18.82 -23.50 7.34
C LEU A 264 20.14 -24.15 6.93
N ARG A 265 20.57 -25.20 7.65
CA ARG A 265 21.78 -25.95 7.32
C ARG A 265 21.67 -26.58 5.93
N PHE A 266 20.51 -27.14 5.60
CA PHE A 266 20.24 -27.72 4.29
C PHE A 266 20.35 -26.67 3.16
N ILE A 267 19.76 -25.49 3.32
CA ILE A 267 19.85 -24.39 2.33
C ILE A 267 21.29 -23.89 2.16
N GLN A 268 22.09 -23.92 3.23
CA GLN A 268 23.48 -23.47 3.18
C GLN A 268 24.41 -24.46 2.48
N THR A 269 24.26 -25.76 2.76
CA THR A 269 25.21 -26.78 2.29
C THR A 269 24.70 -27.60 1.10
N GLY A 270 23.38 -27.60 0.85
CA GLY A 270 22.71 -28.50 -0.09
C GLY A 270 22.70 -29.96 0.36
N THR A 271 22.99 -30.23 1.64
CA THR A 271 23.10 -31.59 2.17
C THR A 271 22.14 -31.86 3.32
N PHE A 272 21.60 -33.07 3.38
CA PHE A 272 20.70 -33.50 4.46
C PHE A 272 20.90 -34.98 4.78
N GLN A 273 20.20 -35.47 5.80
CA GLN A 273 20.11 -36.88 6.17
C GLN A 273 18.63 -37.27 6.24
N LYS A 274 18.28 -38.46 5.74
CA LYS A 274 16.96 -39.04 5.94
C LYS A 274 16.73 -39.33 7.42
N VAL A 275 15.49 -39.22 7.88
CA VAL A 275 15.12 -39.57 9.25
C VAL A 275 15.49 -41.04 9.50
N GLY A 276 16.21 -41.28 10.60
CA GLY A 276 16.75 -42.60 10.97
C GLY A 276 18.03 -43.02 10.26
N SER A 277 18.55 -42.24 9.31
CA SER A 277 19.77 -42.55 8.54
C SER A 277 20.97 -41.70 8.98
N GLY A 278 22.16 -42.32 9.06
CA GLY A 278 23.43 -41.59 9.20
C GLY A 278 24.04 -41.14 7.87
N LYS A 279 23.48 -41.58 6.73
CA LYS A 279 24.02 -41.28 5.40
C LYS A 279 23.64 -39.87 4.97
N GLN A 280 24.65 -39.07 4.63
CA GLN A 280 24.45 -37.74 4.08
C GLN A 280 24.18 -37.81 2.58
N GLU A 281 23.14 -37.09 2.13
CA GLU A 281 22.78 -36.92 0.72
C GLU A 281 22.97 -35.45 0.31
N ARG A 282 23.26 -35.20 -0.97
CA ARG A 282 23.46 -33.85 -1.52
C ARG A 282 22.57 -33.65 -2.74
N VAL A 283 21.93 -32.50 -2.81
CA VAL A 283 21.01 -32.10 -3.89
C VAL A 283 21.24 -30.64 -4.27
N ASP A 284 20.86 -30.28 -5.49
CA ASP A 284 20.89 -28.90 -5.99
C ASP A 284 19.46 -28.40 -6.21
N ILE A 285 18.95 -27.59 -5.29
CA ILE A 285 17.56 -27.12 -5.30
C ILE A 285 17.53 -25.59 -5.29
N ARG A 286 16.63 -25.02 -6.09
CA ARG A 286 16.23 -23.63 -5.92
C ARG A 286 15.07 -23.55 -4.92
N PHE A 287 15.20 -22.68 -3.92
CA PHE A 287 14.15 -22.48 -2.93
C PHE A 287 13.23 -21.31 -3.31
N VAL A 288 11.93 -21.55 -3.23
CA VAL A 288 10.91 -20.50 -3.21
C VAL A 288 10.10 -20.71 -1.94
N CYS A 289 9.86 -19.66 -1.16
CA CYS A 289 9.12 -19.77 0.09
C CYS A 289 7.99 -18.75 0.11
N ALA A 290 6.91 -19.07 0.81
CA ALA A 290 5.78 -18.18 0.98
C ALA A 290 5.32 -18.12 2.44
N THR A 291 4.78 -16.96 2.82
CA THR A 291 4.05 -16.79 4.08
C THR A 291 2.89 -15.81 3.91
N ASN A 292 1.87 -15.98 4.75
CA ASN A 292 0.71 -15.10 4.83
C ASN A 292 0.80 -14.08 5.98
N ARG A 293 1.86 -14.15 6.79
CA ARG A 293 2.12 -13.21 7.89
C ARG A 293 3.17 -12.20 7.46
N ASP A 294 3.21 -11.07 8.16
CA ASP A 294 4.39 -10.21 8.09
C ASP A 294 5.61 -11.00 8.61
N PRO A 295 6.71 -11.08 7.83
CA PRO A 295 7.87 -11.88 8.23
C PRO A 295 8.57 -11.34 9.48
N MET A 296 8.56 -10.03 9.71
CA MET A 296 9.20 -9.42 10.88
C MET A 296 8.38 -9.68 12.14
N ASP A 297 7.05 -9.62 12.04
CA ASP A 297 6.16 -10.04 13.13
C ASP A 297 6.36 -11.53 13.46
N ALA A 298 6.45 -12.40 12.44
CA ALA A 298 6.73 -13.82 12.66
C ALA A 298 8.09 -14.07 13.33
N VAL A 299 9.09 -13.23 13.06
CA VAL A 299 10.39 -13.28 13.74
C VAL A 299 10.26 -12.84 15.20
N ASN A 300 9.57 -11.74 15.46
CA ASN A 300 9.33 -11.21 16.81
C ASN A 300 8.56 -12.22 17.69
N ASP A 301 7.57 -12.89 17.09
CA ASP A 301 6.76 -13.93 17.73
C ASP A 301 7.45 -15.29 17.88
N LYS A 302 8.74 -15.39 17.47
CA LYS A 302 9.52 -16.64 17.47
C LYS A 302 8.89 -17.76 16.65
N LYS A 303 8.07 -17.41 15.67
CA LYS A 303 7.51 -18.34 14.67
C LYS A 303 8.44 -18.54 13.48
N LEU A 304 9.34 -17.60 13.24
CA LEU A 304 10.35 -17.70 12.19
C LEU A 304 11.73 -17.33 12.75
N ARG A 305 12.77 -18.12 12.46
CA ARG A 305 14.13 -17.74 12.82
C ARG A 305 14.62 -16.60 11.92
N ALA A 306 15.20 -15.57 12.52
CA ALA A 306 15.76 -14.43 11.79
C ALA A 306 16.84 -14.85 10.78
N ASP A 307 17.74 -15.77 11.17
CA ASP A 307 18.81 -16.25 10.29
C ASP A 307 18.28 -17.03 9.07
N LEU A 308 17.23 -17.82 9.25
CA LEU A 308 16.53 -18.49 8.15
C LEU A 308 15.83 -17.47 7.23
N TYR A 309 15.15 -16.47 7.80
CA TYR A 309 14.51 -15.41 7.04
C TYR A 309 15.52 -14.67 6.14
N TYR A 310 16.63 -14.18 6.70
CA TYR A 310 17.65 -13.48 5.91
C TYR A 310 18.32 -14.38 4.87
N ARG A 311 18.41 -15.69 5.10
CA ARG A 311 18.96 -16.63 4.13
C ARG A 311 18.01 -16.87 2.95
N LEU A 312 16.71 -16.85 3.18
CA LEU A 312 15.69 -17.12 2.15
C LEU A 312 15.24 -15.85 1.43
N ASN A 313 15.14 -14.72 2.13
CA ASN A 313 14.71 -13.44 1.57
C ASN A 313 15.85 -12.70 0.84
N VAL A 314 16.39 -13.34 -0.19
CA VAL A 314 17.35 -12.70 -1.11
C VAL A 314 16.61 -11.85 -2.13
N ILE A 315 15.50 -12.35 -2.65
CA ILE A 315 14.56 -11.61 -3.50
C ILE A 315 13.18 -11.68 -2.85
N GLY A 316 12.69 -10.54 -2.37
CA GLY A 316 11.34 -10.43 -1.81
C GLY A 316 10.31 -10.08 -2.88
N ILE A 317 9.17 -10.77 -2.88
CA ILE A 317 8.02 -10.43 -3.73
C ILE A 317 6.78 -10.31 -2.84
N HIS A 318 6.16 -9.13 -2.86
CA HIS A 318 4.93 -8.88 -2.11
C HIS A 318 3.72 -8.94 -3.06
N LEU A 319 2.78 -9.84 -2.80
CA LEU A 319 1.51 -9.92 -3.51
C LEU A 319 0.51 -8.98 -2.86
N PRO A 320 -0.02 -7.97 -3.58
CA PRO A 320 -1.03 -7.08 -3.03
C PRO A 320 -2.32 -7.86 -2.74
N PRO A 321 -3.08 -7.52 -1.68
CA PRO A 321 -4.40 -8.07 -1.46
C PRO A 321 -5.37 -7.62 -2.56
N LEU A 322 -6.47 -8.35 -2.76
CA LEU A 322 -7.41 -8.13 -3.87
C LEU A 322 -8.03 -6.72 -3.85
N ARG A 323 -8.29 -6.17 -2.66
CA ARG A 323 -8.77 -4.80 -2.47
C ARG A 323 -7.83 -3.71 -3.02
N ASP A 324 -6.54 -4.01 -3.17
CA ASP A 324 -5.53 -3.09 -3.71
C ASP A 324 -5.24 -3.35 -5.20
N ARG A 325 -6.05 -4.19 -5.87
CA ARG A 325 -5.86 -4.61 -7.28
C ARG A 325 -6.88 -4.01 -8.24
N GLU A 326 -7.39 -2.81 -7.95
CA GLU A 326 -8.27 -2.05 -8.85
C GLU A 326 -9.42 -2.90 -9.44
N GLN A 327 -9.46 -3.11 -10.76
CA GLN A 327 -10.51 -3.84 -11.47
C GLN A 327 -10.30 -5.36 -11.53
N ASP A 328 -9.21 -5.90 -10.97
CA ASP A 328 -8.89 -7.32 -11.08
C ASP A 328 -9.98 -8.20 -10.44
N ALA A 329 -10.66 -7.74 -9.40
CA ALA A 329 -11.76 -8.48 -8.77
C ALA A 329 -12.90 -8.78 -9.76
N LEU A 330 -13.28 -7.80 -10.59
CA LEU A 330 -14.34 -7.98 -11.57
C LEU A 330 -13.89 -8.89 -12.72
N THR A 331 -12.65 -8.72 -13.20
CA THR A 331 -12.07 -9.57 -14.25
C THR A 331 -11.99 -11.03 -13.79
N LEU A 332 -11.51 -11.27 -12.57
CA LEU A 332 -11.46 -12.60 -11.96
C LEU A 332 -12.86 -13.20 -11.80
N ALA A 333 -13.83 -12.42 -11.34
CA ALA A 333 -15.20 -12.88 -11.16
C ALA A 333 -15.84 -13.36 -12.48
N ARG A 334 -15.63 -12.62 -13.58
CA ARG A 334 -16.12 -13.00 -14.91
C ARG A 334 -15.49 -14.30 -15.40
N MET A 335 -14.18 -14.44 -15.23
CA MET A 335 -13.49 -15.69 -15.60
C MET A 335 -13.96 -16.88 -14.75
N PHE A 336 -14.13 -16.70 -13.45
CA PHE A 336 -14.68 -17.74 -12.58
C PHE A 336 -16.09 -18.12 -12.98
N LEU A 337 -16.93 -17.13 -13.32
CA LEU A 337 -18.27 -17.37 -13.84
C LEU A 337 -18.21 -18.27 -15.07
N ASP A 338 -17.45 -17.90 -16.10
CA ASP A 338 -17.33 -18.69 -17.33
C ASP A 338 -16.86 -20.13 -17.05
N ARG A 339 -15.83 -20.27 -16.21
CA ARG A 339 -15.27 -21.57 -15.82
C ARG A 339 -16.28 -22.45 -15.10
N PHE A 340 -17.01 -21.89 -14.14
CA PHE A 340 -18.01 -22.64 -13.37
C PHE A 340 -19.29 -22.90 -14.14
N ASN A 341 -19.66 -22.03 -15.08
CA ASN A 341 -20.77 -22.27 -16.00
C ASN A 341 -20.53 -23.55 -16.81
N GLN A 342 -19.30 -23.71 -17.32
CA GLN A 342 -18.88 -24.90 -18.06
C GLN A 342 -18.83 -26.15 -17.17
N SER A 343 -18.28 -26.06 -15.95
CA SER A 343 -18.15 -27.24 -15.08
C SER A 343 -19.48 -27.71 -14.49
N GLU A 344 -20.39 -26.79 -14.18
CA GLU A 344 -21.70 -27.08 -13.56
C GLU A 344 -22.82 -27.26 -14.59
N ASN A 345 -22.51 -27.17 -15.89
CA ASN A 345 -23.48 -27.22 -17.01
C ASN A 345 -24.66 -26.24 -16.80
N LYS A 346 -24.33 -25.00 -16.44
CA LYS A 346 -25.29 -23.90 -16.27
C LYS A 346 -25.24 -22.99 -17.51
N GLU A 347 -26.30 -22.21 -17.70
CA GLU A 347 -26.42 -21.23 -18.79
C GLU A 347 -26.59 -19.81 -18.23
N ILE A 348 -25.72 -19.43 -17.28
CA ILE A 348 -25.70 -18.08 -16.73
C ILE A 348 -25.03 -17.16 -17.75
N VAL A 349 -25.70 -16.08 -18.12
CA VAL A 349 -25.27 -15.16 -19.17
C VAL A 349 -24.25 -14.15 -18.67
N SER A 350 -24.49 -13.55 -17.50
CA SER A 350 -23.59 -12.54 -16.94
C SER A 350 -23.85 -12.24 -15.46
N LEU A 351 -23.00 -11.38 -14.90
CA LEU A 351 -23.25 -10.68 -13.64
C LEU A 351 -24.24 -9.54 -13.88
N SER A 352 -25.11 -9.28 -12.91
CA SER A 352 -25.97 -8.10 -12.85
C SER A 352 -25.18 -6.85 -12.41
N SER A 353 -25.70 -5.65 -12.70
CA SER A 353 -25.02 -4.40 -12.32
C SER A 353 -24.83 -4.21 -10.81
N ASP A 354 -25.75 -4.74 -9.99
CA ASP A 354 -25.65 -4.73 -8.53
C ASP A 354 -24.62 -5.76 -8.03
N ALA A 355 -24.50 -6.92 -8.69
CA ALA A 355 -23.43 -7.87 -8.42
C ALA A 355 -22.04 -7.28 -8.73
N GLU A 356 -21.88 -6.61 -9.88
CA GLU A 356 -20.60 -5.98 -10.25
C GLU A 356 -20.17 -4.90 -9.26
N LYS A 357 -21.11 -4.06 -8.80
CA LYS A 357 -20.86 -3.06 -7.76
C LYS A 357 -20.45 -3.71 -6.44
N LEU A 358 -21.15 -4.76 -6.02
CA LEU A 358 -20.81 -5.50 -4.81
C LEU A 358 -19.39 -6.07 -4.89
N ILE A 359 -19.04 -6.70 -6.02
CA ILE A 359 -17.69 -7.27 -6.22
C ILE A 359 -16.62 -6.20 -6.15
N SER A 360 -16.88 -5.02 -6.73
CA SER A 360 -15.89 -3.94 -6.78
C SER A 360 -15.70 -3.25 -5.43
N ASN A 361 -16.75 -3.17 -4.60
CA ASN A 361 -16.73 -2.42 -3.34
C ASN A 361 -16.46 -3.30 -2.11
N TYR A 362 -16.63 -4.62 -2.22
CA TYR A 362 -16.39 -5.52 -1.10
C TYR A 362 -14.87 -5.70 -0.86
N GLY A 363 -14.45 -5.68 0.40
CA GLY A 363 -13.02 -5.71 0.75
C GLY A 363 -12.31 -7.06 0.55
N TRP A 364 -13.05 -8.13 0.27
CA TRP A 364 -12.53 -9.49 0.04
C TRP A 364 -11.43 -9.93 1.05
N PRO A 365 -11.74 -10.06 2.35
CA PRO A 365 -10.75 -10.46 3.36
C PRO A 365 -10.10 -11.84 3.09
N GLY A 366 -10.75 -12.74 2.36
CA GLY A 366 -10.15 -14.00 1.90
C GLY A 366 -9.57 -13.94 0.47
N ASN A 367 -9.42 -12.73 -0.07
CA ASN A 367 -8.85 -12.40 -1.38
C ASN A 367 -9.50 -13.23 -2.52
N VAL A 368 -8.69 -13.67 -3.48
CA VAL A 368 -9.15 -14.39 -4.68
C VAL A 368 -9.85 -15.70 -4.32
N ARG A 369 -9.40 -16.39 -3.26
CA ARG A 369 -10.03 -17.64 -2.80
C ARG A 369 -11.47 -17.42 -2.30
N GLN A 370 -11.73 -16.32 -1.59
CA GLN A 370 -13.09 -15.99 -1.17
C GLN A 370 -13.96 -15.60 -2.37
N LEU A 371 -13.42 -14.81 -3.30
CA LEU A 371 -14.11 -14.45 -4.53
C LEU A 371 -14.48 -15.69 -5.35
N GLU A 372 -13.53 -16.59 -5.58
CA GLU A 372 -13.72 -17.84 -6.30
C GLU A 372 -14.85 -18.68 -5.69
N ASN A 373 -14.81 -18.89 -4.37
CA ASN A 373 -15.85 -19.64 -3.65
C ASN A 373 -17.22 -18.95 -3.70
N CYS A 374 -17.25 -17.62 -3.62
CA CYS A 374 -18.47 -16.83 -3.69
C CYS A 374 -19.14 -16.97 -5.06
N ILE A 375 -18.37 -16.81 -6.15
CA ILE A 375 -18.88 -16.98 -7.52
C ILE A 375 -19.30 -18.43 -7.75
N HIS A 376 -18.53 -19.42 -7.30
CA HIS A 376 -18.92 -20.83 -7.44
C HIS A 376 -20.25 -21.14 -6.75
N ASN A 377 -20.41 -20.68 -5.51
CA ASN A 377 -21.66 -20.84 -4.76
C ASN A 377 -22.83 -20.18 -5.49
N ALA A 378 -22.66 -18.95 -5.97
CA ALA A 378 -23.68 -18.23 -6.71
C ALA A 378 -24.07 -18.94 -8.02
N VAL A 379 -23.10 -19.52 -8.76
CA VAL A 379 -23.38 -20.32 -9.96
C VAL A 379 -24.25 -21.54 -9.63
N ILE A 380 -23.90 -22.27 -8.56
CA ILE A 380 -24.66 -23.46 -8.13
C ILE A 380 -26.09 -23.09 -7.73
N MET A 381 -26.24 -22.07 -6.89
CA MET A 381 -27.50 -21.69 -6.26
C MET A 381 -28.42 -20.87 -7.17
N SER A 382 -27.87 -20.22 -8.20
CA SER A 382 -28.67 -19.43 -9.14
C SER A 382 -29.61 -20.30 -9.96
N GLY A 383 -30.86 -19.82 -10.08
CA GLY A 383 -31.90 -20.39 -10.94
C GLY A 383 -32.24 -19.54 -12.16
N GLY A 384 -31.64 -18.35 -12.28
CA GLY A 384 -31.89 -17.39 -13.36
C GLY A 384 -30.69 -17.23 -14.31
N PRO A 385 -30.87 -16.48 -15.40
CA PRO A 385 -29.83 -16.25 -16.41
C PRO A 385 -28.74 -15.27 -15.93
N LEU A 386 -28.87 -14.66 -14.76
CA LEU A 386 -27.94 -13.67 -14.22
C LEU A 386 -27.63 -13.98 -12.76
N ILE A 387 -26.38 -13.74 -12.35
CA ILE A 387 -26.03 -13.68 -10.93
C ILE A 387 -26.34 -12.28 -10.40
N THR A 388 -27.25 -12.22 -9.43
CA THR A 388 -27.68 -10.97 -8.78
C THR A 388 -26.77 -10.62 -7.61
N GLY A 389 -26.79 -9.36 -7.18
CA GLY A 389 -26.14 -8.96 -5.94
C GLY A 389 -26.68 -9.78 -4.75
N GLN A 390 -27.96 -10.17 -4.77
CA GLN A 390 -28.58 -10.99 -3.74
C GLN A 390 -27.98 -12.39 -3.68
N ASP A 391 -27.67 -13.00 -4.82
CA ASP A 391 -27.00 -14.30 -4.87
C ASP A 391 -25.60 -14.22 -4.23
N LEU A 392 -24.85 -13.14 -4.52
CA LEU A 392 -23.54 -12.92 -3.92
C LEU A 392 -23.63 -12.63 -2.41
N ALA A 393 -24.58 -11.81 -1.98
CA ALA A 393 -24.78 -11.52 -0.56
C ALA A 393 -25.16 -12.79 0.23
N ASN A 394 -26.02 -13.63 -0.35
CA ASN A 394 -26.37 -14.93 0.21
C ASN A 394 -25.14 -15.84 0.32
N ALA A 395 -24.31 -15.90 -0.74
CA ALA A 395 -23.07 -16.68 -0.75
C ALA A 395 -22.06 -16.19 0.32
N LEU A 396 -22.03 -14.88 0.59
CA LEU A 396 -21.22 -14.27 1.65
C LEU A 396 -21.87 -14.38 3.04
N SER A 397 -23.08 -14.92 3.16
CA SER A 397 -23.88 -14.94 4.39
C SER A 397 -24.10 -13.55 4.99
N MET A 398 -24.30 -12.54 4.14
CA MET A 398 -24.50 -11.15 4.51
C MET A 398 -25.87 -10.66 4.03
N ARG A 399 -26.40 -9.59 4.66
CA ARG A 399 -27.56 -8.89 4.11
C ARG A 399 -27.08 -7.85 3.09
N LEU A 400 -27.80 -7.70 1.99
CA LEU A 400 -27.46 -6.70 0.96
C LEU A 400 -27.39 -5.28 1.52
N SER A 401 -28.26 -4.98 2.50
CA SER A 401 -28.32 -3.70 3.21
C SER A 401 -27.00 -3.33 3.88
N ASP A 402 -26.23 -4.33 4.31
CA ASP A 402 -25.01 -4.15 5.10
C ASP A 402 -23.80 -3.84 4.19
N ILE A 403 -23.96 -4.02 2.87
CA ILE A 403 -22.91 -3.82 1.85
C ILE A 403 -23.13 -2.50 1.09
N VAL A 404 -24.38 -2.04 1.00
CA VAL A 404 -24.75 -0.79 0.31
C VAL A 404 -24.74 0.42 1.25
N SER A 405 -24.56 0.24 2.56
CA SER A 405 -24.32 1.35 3.47
C SER A 405 -22.90 1.91 3.29
N ASP A 406 -22.83 3.04 2.62
CA ASP A 406 -21.67 3.91 2.44
C ASP A 406 -21.16 4.44 3.79
N GLN A 407 -20.44 3.59 4.55
CA GLN A 407 -19.60 4.02 5.67
C GLN A 407 -18.32 3.17 5.74
N PRO A 408 -17.13 3.80 5.89
CA PRO A 408 -15.87 3.08 5.96
C PRO A 408 -15.79 2.23 7.23
N ALA A 409 -15.46 0.95 7.05
CA ALA A 409 -15.26 0.00 8.12
C ALA A 409 -13.99 0.33 8.93
N GLY A 410 -14.18 0.99 10.07
CA GLY A 410 -13.13 1.25 11.03
C GLY A 410 -13.69 1.39 12.43
N GLN A 411 -14.01 0.27 13.10
CA GLN A 411 -13.73 0.01 14.52
C GLN A 411 -14.35 -1.32 14.95
N GLN A 412 -13.49 -2.25 15.33
CA GLN A 412 -13.84 -3.54 15.90
C GLN A 412 -14.50 -3.35 17.28
N HIS A 413 -15.63 -4.02 17.47
CA HIS A 413 -16.31 -4.15 18.76
C HIS A 413 -15.43 -4.88 19.78
N HIS A 414 -14.88 -4.16 20.75
CA HIS A 414 -14.53 -4.74 22.05
C HIS A 414 -15.78 -4.77 22.95
N HIS A 415 -16.19 -5.98 23.32
CA HIS A 415 -17.18 -6.26 24.36
C HIS A 415 -16.66 -5.76 25.72
N GLY A 416 -17.38 -4.82 26.33
CA GLY A 416 -17.15 -4.35 27.70
C GLY A 416 -18.34 -3.55 28.22
N GLU A 417 -19.14 -4.20 29.07
CA GLU A 417 -20.10 -3.67 30.05
C GLU A 417 -20.89 -2.38 29.72
N ARG A 418 -22.13 -2.58 29.27
CA ARG A 418 -23.18 -1.55 29.25
C ARG A 418 -23.53 -1.10 30.67
N ARG A 419 -23.07 0.08 31.08
CA ARG A 419 -23.68 0.85 32.16
C ARG A 419 -24.88 1.63 31.59
N ARG A 420 -26.08 1.19 31.95
CA ARG A 420 -27.35 1.88 31.65
C ARG A 420 -27.33 3.28 32.28
N VAL A 421 -27.65 4.30 31.48
CA VAL A 421 -28.12 5.61 31.95
C VAL A 421 -29.55 5.79 31.40
N PRO A 422 -30.51 6.30 32.18
CA PRO A 422 -31.94 6.19 31.87
C PRO A 422 -32.37 7.14 30.76
N GLU A 423 -33.27 6.67 29.90
CA GLU A 423 -34.08 7.50 29.01
C GLU A 423 -34.93 8.50 29.81
N PRO A 424 -35.09 9.76 29.36
CA PRO A 424 -36.24 10.55 29.71
C PRO A 424 -37.37 10.28 28.70
N GLU A 425 -38.43 9.73 29.27
CA GLU A 425 -39.85 9.74 28.91
C GLU A 425 -40.28 10.40 27.59
N ALA A 426 -41.02 9.60 26.82
CA ALA A 426 -41.80 10.01 25.67
C ALA A 426 -42.88 11.02 26.05
N HIS A 427 -42.88 12.17 25.37
CA HIS A 427 -44.06 13.02 25.22
C HIS A 427 -44.50 13.08 23.75
N ASP A 428 -45.74 12.66 23.57
CA ASP A 428 -46.73 12.90 22.52
C ASP A 428 -46.31 13.23 21.07
N THR A 429 -46.76 12.33 20.21
CA THR A 429 -46.97 12.41 18.77
C THR A 429 -47.82 13.62 18.34
N SER A 430 -47.20 14.60 17.67
CA SER A 430 -47.73 15.26 16.46
C SER A 430 -46.79 16.39 16.01
N ALA A 431 -45.72 16.05 15.28
CA ALA A 431 -44.93 17.06 14.57
C ALA A 431 -44.36 16.49 13.26
N ASP A 432 -44.59 17.25 12.20
CA ASP A 432 -44.16 17.10 10.81
C ASP A 432 -42.75 16.47 10.65
N PRO A 433 -42.51 15.47 9.77
CA PRO A 433 -41.20 14.83 9.56
C PRO A 433 -40.07 15.78 9.11
N LYS A 434 -40.40 17.04 8.82
CA LYS A 434 -39.45 18.11 8.51
C LYS A 434 -38.85 18.80 9.75
N ALA A 435 -39.34 18.52 10.96
CA ALA A 435 -38.92 19.21 12.19
C ALA A 435 -37.53 18.80 12.72
N PHE A 436 -36.89 17.75 12.17
CA PHE A 436 -35.56 17.29 12.58
C PHE A 436 -34.44 17.60 11.57
N ILE A 437 -34.72 18.34 10.50
CA ILE A 437 -33.69 18.75 9.53
C ILE A 437 -33.13 20.10 9.96
N LEU A 438 -32.02 20.09 10.68
CA LEU A 438 -31.23 21.30 10.93
C LEU A 438 -30.65 21.80 9.60
N PRO A 439 -30.78 23.10 9.29
CA PRO A 439 -30.09 23.69 8.14
C PRO A 439 -28.58 23.42 8.23
N LEU A 440 -27.96 23.07 7.11
CA LEU A 440 -26.53 22.71 7.04
C LEU A 440 -25.62 23.73 7.74
N HIS A 441 -25.91 25.03 7.60
CA HIS A 441 -25.13 26.09 8.26
C HIS A 441 -25.13 26.01 9.80
N LYS A 442 -26.20 25.50 10.42
CA LYS A 442 -26.29 25.31 11.87
C LYS A 442 -25.51 24.08 12.34
N VAL A 443 -25.50 23.02 11.52
CA VAL A 443 -24.69 21.82 11.78
C VAL A 443 -23.20 22.15 11.64
N GLU A 444 -22.83 22.89 10.59
CA GLU A 444 -21.48 23.41 10.39
C GLU A 444 -21.03 24.31 11.55
N GLU A 445 -21.88 25.24 11.99
CA GLU A 445 -21.57 26.12 13.12
C GLU A 445 -21.33 25.33 14.42
N GLN A 446 -22.19 24.35 14.73
CA GLN A 446 -22.03 23.50 15.91
C GLN A 446 -20.73 22.69 15.87
N ALA A 447 -20.40 22.10 14.71
CA ALA A 447 -19.16 21.35 14.53
C ALA A 447 -17.91 22.23 14.70
N ILE A 448 -17.94 23.45 14.15
CA ILE A 448 -16.81 24.40 14.25
C ILE A 448 -16.65 24.92 15.68
N ARG A 449 -17.74 25.28 16.38
CA ARG A 449 -17.68 25.72 17.79
C ARG A 449 -17.13 24.62 18.70
N HIS A 450 -17.59 23.39 18.53
CA HIS A 450 -17.11 22.25 19.30
C HIS A 450 -15.61 21.97 19.05
N ALA A 451 -15.16 22.04 17.79
CA ALA A 451 -13.74 21.88 17.45
C ALA A 451 -12.87 23.02 18.03
N LEU A 452 -13.36 24.26 18.04
CA LEU A 452 -12.67 25.40 18.63
C LEU A 452 -12.58 25.29 20.15
N GLU A 453 -13.65 24.87 20.83
CA GLU A 453 -13.63 24.60 22.28
C GLU A 453 -12.64 23.50 22.64
N HIS A 454 -12.63 22.40 21.87
CA HIS A 454 -11.69 21.30 22.07
C HIS A 454 -10.23 21.68 21.78
N CYS A 455 -10.01 22.69 20.93
CA CYS A 455 -8.68 23.19 20.57
C CYS A 455 -8.28 24.47 21.31
N GLU A 456 -9.00 24.84 22.39
CA GLU A 456 -8.73 26.05 23.19
C GLU A 456 -8.64 27.35 22.36
N GLY A 457 -9.47 27.45 21.31
CA GLY A 457 -9.51 28.60 20.40
C GLY A 457 -8.46 28.59 19.28
N ASN A 458 -7.65 27.53 19.14
CA ASN A 458 -6.69 27.41 18.04
C ASN A 458 -7.36 27.02 16.72
N VAL A 459 -7.56 28.01 15.84
CA VAL A 459 -8.29 27.87 14.56
C VAL A 459 -7.59 26.92 13.58
N VAL A 460 -6.25 26.92 13.52
CA VAL A 460 -5.49 26.05 12.60
C VAL A 460 -5.61 24.58 13.02
N ARG A 461 -5.55 24.32 14.33
CA ARG A 461 -5.73 22.98 14.88
C ARG A 461 -7.16 22.48 14.74
N ALA A 462 -8.15 23.34 14.98
CA ALA A 462 -9.57 23.04 14.78
C ALA A 462 -9.87 22.74 13.30
N ALA A 463 -9.28 23.49 12.37
CA ALA A 463 -9.41 23.26 10.94
C ALA A 463 -8.82 21.89 10.52
N GLY A 464 -7.67 21.52 11.08
CA GLY A 464 -7.06 20.21 10.88
C GLY A 464 -7.94 19.05 11.38
N LEU A 465 -8.59 19.20 12.53
CA LEU A 465 -9.53 18.18 13.06
C LEU A 465 -10.83 18.07 12.25
N LEU A 466 -11.25 19.17 11.60
CA LEU A 466 -12.44 19.23 10.78
C LEU A 466 -12.17 18.93 9.29
N GLU A 467 -10.93 18.59 8.94
CA GLU A 467 -10.49 18.29 7.57
C GLU A 467 -10.82 19.41 6.56
N VAL A 468 -10.78 20.66 7.01
CA VAL A 468 -11.04 21.84 6.18
C VAL A 468 -9.90 22.84 6.29
N SER A 469 -9.76 23.71 5.29
CA SER A 469 -8.70 24.73 5.32
C SER A 469 -8.95 25.73 6.47
N PRO A 470 -7.89 26.25 7.13
CA PRO A 470 -8.01 27.32 8.11
C PRO A 470 -8.75 28.55 7.55
N SER A 471 -8.53 28.89 6.28
CA SER A 471 -9.25 29.95 5.56
C SER A 471 -10.76 29.72 5.47
N THR A 472 -11.21 28.47 5.38
CA THR A 472 -12.63 28.13 5.41
C THR A 472 -13.24 28.41 6.79
N LEU A 473 -12.51 28.09 7.88
CA LEU A 473 -12.95 28.39 9.25
C LEU A 473 -12.99 29.89 9.52
N TYR A 474 -11.94 30.64 9.18
CA TYR A 474 -11.91 32.10 9.38
C TYR A 474 -13.06 32.80 8.65
N ARG A 475 -13.34 32.42 7.40
CA ARG A 475 -14.46 32.96 6.62
C ARG A 475 -15.82 32.61 7.23
N LYS A 476 -15.98 31.40 7.77
CA LYS A 476 -17.24 30.96 8.43
C LYS A 476 -17.44 31.68 9.76
N MET A 477 -16.36 31.91 10.53
CA MET A 477 -16.37 32.67 11.78
C MET A 477 -16.72 34.15 11.56
N GLN A 478 -16.14 34.81 10.55
CA GLN A 478 -16.51 36.19 10.18
C GLN A 478 -17.98 36.33 9.79
N ASN A 479 -18.51 35.36 9.03
CA ASN A 479 -19.93 35.35 8.64
C ASN A 479 -20.90 35.20 9.83
N TRP A 480 -20.43 34.77 11.02
CA TRP A 480 -21.25 34.72 12.24
C TRP A 480 -21.18 36.01 13.05
N GLU A 481 -20.05 36.74 13.00
CA GLU A 481 -19.89 38.03 13.69
C GLU A 481 -20.71 39.15 13.03
N ASP A 482 -20.99 39.05 11.72
CA ASP A 482 -21.77 40.04 10.97
C ASP A 482 -23.30 39.84 11.04
N GLN A 483 -23.82 38.87 11.81
CA GLN A 483 -25.26 38.71 12.03
C GLN A 483 -25.69 39.45 13.33
N PRO A 484 -26.54 40.50 13.26
CA PRO A 484 -27.00 41.19 14.45
C PRO A 484 -27.88 40.25 15.30
N PRO A 485 -27.85 40.39 16.64
CA PRO A 485 -28.71 39.59 17.52
C PRO A 485 -30.18 39.85 17.17
N ARG A 486 -30.94 38.77 16.97
CA ARG A 486 -32.41 38.83 16.81
C ARG A 486 -33.11 38.86 18.15
#